data_AF-A0ABD1WDX7-F1
#
_entry.id   AF-A0ABD1WDX7-F1
#
_cell.length_a   1.000
_cell.length_b   1.000
_cell.length_c   1.000
_cell.angle_alpha   90.00
_cell.angle_beta   90.00
_cell.angle_gamma   90.00
#
_symmetry.space_group_name_H-M   'P 1'
#
loop_
_entity.id
_entity.type
_entity.pdbx_description
1 polymer ?
#
loop_
_entity_poly.entity_id
_entity_poly.type
_entity_poly.pdbx_seq_one_letter_code
_entity_poly.pdbx_strand_id
1 'polypeptide(L)'
;MTSINFNSFNENWFKNPPKIPFQPINLLQSFFKPHSKTPNFASISNPFSRKPKNDPNKPGKYRQMLDQFYWECDNLPDYRHTPEVERILNEDPVIEKKENRTQEEIEENEKWWADLRASPVAQFLAQAEEIADKLNELELKENSTPYRREDKKLWQALPNVIGLDGRPMPRKSINSKRESDDKFWDFARQFFFGLWGFRQRPYPPGRPIDVSQAIGYKKLEKRYYDFIMRSGGFYYKDRLGRTRGPMELIQLKTAWGAGIIDKHTFIWGEDMDEWAPIGMIYGMERAIATWEVRLGAAATACLHKLQKGIPPWVPLKGHEDKTYKQLQEEAYESRRRDLAVLEAYNGVWPGVRTPSHALFLWASGSELTSILEEDHMPNKYIPKDLRLELAKVIPGLRPWEVISVEQAMDQITYGGEWFREPLGTFTTGPPYIRDWNKDVMRLFQIFYTLSVRVYNKLERTVPGFSTVMEKVQADSAARQDRRKAKRAAQMRAEEGAALFGHVKSDQ
;
A
#
# COMPACT_ATOMS: atom_id res chain seq x y z
N MET A 1 -63.04 16.59 -35.15
CA MET A 1 -63.32 15.23 -35.70
C MET A 1 -62.06 14.83 -36.45
N THR A 2 -61.32 13.78 -36.14
CA THR A 2 -61.66 12.43 -35.67
C THR A 2 -60.48 11.84 -34.89
N SER A 3 -60.81 11.01 -33.90
CA SER A 3 -59.96 10.19 -33.02
C SER A 3 -59.18 9.10 -33.75
N ILE A 4 -57.91 8.87 -33.39
CA ILE A 4 -57.23 7.56 -33.49
C ILE A 4 -56.33 7.37 -32.24
N ASN A 5 -56.29 6.12 -31.82
CA ASN A 5 -56.04 5.56 -30.49
C ASN A 5 -54.54 5.40 -30.16
N PHE A 6 -54.17 5.62 -28.89
CA PHE A 6 -52.85 5.33 -28.31
C PHE A 6 -52.82 3.89 -27.77
N ASN A 7 -52.00 3.01 -28.34
CA ASN A 7 -51.44 1.86 -27.62
C ASN A 7 -50.34 1.16 -28.44
N SER A 8 -49.10 1.52 -28.14
CA SER A 8 -47.91 0.69 -28.34
C SER A 8 -46.82 1.32 -27.47
N PHE A 9 -46.08 0.53 -26.69
CA PHE A 9 -45.07 0.91 -25.67
C PHE A 9 -45.57 1.06 -24.22
N ASN A 10 -46.32 0.06 -23.72
CA ASN A 10 -46.55 -0.08 -22.28
C ASN A 10 -46.26 -1.50 -21.77
N GLU A 11 -45.11 -2.06 -22.15
CA GLU A 11 -44.54 -3.23 -21.48
C GLU A 11 -43.32 -2.80 -20.65
N ASN A 12 -43.62 -2.38 -19.42
CA ASN A 12 -42.63 -2.24 -18.36
C ASN A 12 -42.00 -3.60 -18.08
N TRP A 13 -40.73 -3.78 -18.48
CA TRP A 13 -39.95 -5.00 -18.23
C TRP A 13 -39.60 -5.21 -16.73
N PHE A 14 -39.85 -4.21 -15.89
CA PHE A 14 -39.75 -4.32 -14.43
C PHE A 14 -41.09 -3.96 -13.81
N LYS A 15 -41.87 -4.98 -13.41
CA LYS A 15 -42.99 -4.77 -12.49
C LYS A 15 -42.39 -4.38 -11.13
N ASN A 16 -42.91 -3.29 -10.55
CA ASN A 16 -42.62 -2.92 -9.16
C ASN A 16 -42.83 -4.13 -8.24
N PRO A 17 -41.87 -4.49 -7.36
CA PRO A 17 -42.10 -5.55 -6.40
C PRO A 17 -43.26 -5.18 -5.48
N PRO A 18 -44.02 -6.17 -4.95
CA PRO A 18 -45.07 -5.88 -3.99
C PRO A 18 -44.45 -5.17 -2.77
N LYS A 19 -45.04 -4.03 -2.38
CA LYS A 19 -44.74 -3.38 -1.10
C LYS A 19 -45.24 -4.28 0.02
N ILE A 20 -44.41 -5.24 0.44
CA ILE A 20 -44.68 -6.07 1.60
C ILE A 20 -44.38 -5.20 2.84
N PRO A 21 -45.29 -5.10 3.81
CA PRO A 21 -45.00 -4.39 5.06
C PRO A 21 -43.87 -5.14 5.77
N PHE A 22 -42.70 -4.51 5.86
CA PHE A 22 -41.57 -5.03 6.62
C PHE A 22 -41.96 -5.10 8.11
N GLN A 23 -41.82 -6.29 8.71
CA GLN A 23 -41.80 -6.39 10.16
C GLN A 23 -40.42 -5.94 10.66
N PRO A 24 -40.35 -5.14 11.75
CA PRO A 24 -39.09 -4.70 12.30
C PRO A 24 -38.28 -5.91 12.78
N ILE A 25 -37.02 -5.98 12.34
CA ILE A 25 -36.06 -6.98 12.79
C ILE A 25 -35.80 -6.71 14.28
N ASN A 26 -36.28 -7.60 15.14
CA ASN A 26 -36.03 -7.55 16.58
C ASN A 26 -34.54 -7.84 16.84
N LEU A 27 -33.75 -6.79 16.99
CA LEU A 27 -32.32 -6.81 17.41
C LEU A 27 -32.11 -7.37 18.84
N LEU A 28 -33.17 -7.71 19.58
CA LEU A 28 -33.10 -8.13 20.97
C LEU A 28 -32.86 -9.64 21.19
N GLN A 29 -32.96 -10.48 20.17
CA GLN A 29 -32.81 -11.95 20.34
C GLN A 29 -31.37 -12.47 20.24
N SER A 30 -30.39 -11.63 19.91
CA SER A 30 -28.96 -11.98 19.92
C SER A 30 -28.28 -11.78 21.29
N PHE A 31 -28.95 -11.17 22.27
CA PHE A 31 -28.34 -10.81 23.57
C PHE A 31 -28.19 -11.96 24.57
N PHE A 32 -28.70 -13.16 24.29
CA PHE A 32 -28.57 -14.32 25.18
C PHE A 32 -28.26 -15.61 24.41
N LYS A 33 -27.02 -15.75 23.94
CA LYS A 33 -26.41 -17.07 23.78
C LYS A 33 -25.08 -17.09 24.53
N PRO A 34 -24.89 -18.03 25.46
CA PRO A 34 -23.62 -18.14 26.17
C PRO A 34 -22.53 -18.49 25.17
N HIS A 35 -21.32 -17.96 25.41
CA HIS A 35 -20.08 -18.37 24.74
C HIS A 35 -20.05 -19.90 24.58
N SER A 36 -20.12 -20.39 23.34
CA SER A 36 -19.91 -21.81 23.05
C SER A 36 -18.74 -21.98 22.09
N LYS A 37 -17.64 -22.46 22.69
CA LYS A 37 -16.53 -23.26 22.18
C LYS A 37 -16.39 -23.39 20.67
N THR A 38 -15.17 -23.12 20.21
CA THR A 38 -14.60 -23.48 18.91
C THR A 38 -15.11 -24.84 18.40
N PRO A 39 -15.58 -24.95 17.14
CA PRO A 39 -15.92 -26.24 16.59
C PRO A 39 -14.61 -26.99 16.27
N ASN A 40 -14.39 -28.12 16.93
CA ASN A 40 -13.30 -29.04 16.59
C ASN A 40 -13.50 -29.56 15.16
N PHE A 41 -12.44 -29.49 14.36
CA PHE A 41 -12.36 -29.80 12.93
C PHE A 41 -12.62 -31.28 12.54
N ALA A 42 -13.09 -32.11 13.47
CA ALA A 42 -13.51 -33.47 13.19
C ALA A 42 -14.56 -33.92 14.20
N SER A 43 -15.82 -33.57 13.97
CA SER A 43 -16.93 -34.26 14.64
C SER A 43 -17.80 -34.93 13.59
N ILE A 44 -17.70 -36.26 13.55
CA ILE A 44 -18.54 -37.15 12.77
C ILE A 44 -19.98 -36.89 13.21
N SER A 45 -20.82 -36.43 12.28
CA SER A 45 -22.21 -36.12 12.54
C SER A 45 -22.98 -37.38 12.95
N ASN A 46 -23.54 -37.36 14.16
CA ASN A 46 -24.40 -38.41 14.69
C ASN A 46 -25.65 -38.56 13.77
N PRO A 47 -25.96 -39.75 13.21
CA PRO A 47 -27.03 -39.94 12.22
C PRO A 47 -28.45 -39.80 12.79
N PHE A 48 -28.59 -39.53 14.10
CA PHE A 48 -29.87 -39.40 14.80
C PHE A 48 -30.23 -37.96 15.20
N SER A 49 -29.50 -36.94 14.74
CA SER A 49 -29.90 -35.54 14.95
C SER A 49 -31.02 -35.15 13.98
N ARG A 50 -32.26 -35.07 14.49
CA ARG A 50 -33.40 -34.48 13.78
C ARG A 50 -33.01 -33.08 13.34
N LYS A 51 -32.90 -32.86 12.02
CA LYS A 51 -32.81 -31.49 11.46
C LYS A 51 -34.00 -30.68 12.00
N PRO A 52 -33.78 -29.48 12.56
CA PRO A 52 -34.88 -28.65 13.01
C PRO A 52 -35.83 -28.42 11.83
N LYS A 53 -37.14 -28.61 12.06
CA LYS A 53 -38.16 -28.35 11.05
C LYS A 53 -38.12 -26.87 10.70
N ASN A 54 -37.75 -26.54 9.47
CA ASN A 54 -37.83 -25.17 8.98
C ASN A 54 -39.31 -24.75 8.93
N ASP A 55 -39.64 -23.58 9.51
CA ASP A 55 -40.96 -22.97 9.39
C ASP A 55 -41.29 -22.79 7.89
N PRO A 56 -42.46 -23.25 7.40
CA PRO A 56 -42.82 -23.16 5.98
C PRO A 56 -43.02 -21.72 5.48
N ASN A 57 -43.12 -20.75 6.38
CA ASN A 57 -43.36 -19.34 6.05
C ASN A 57 -42.09 -18.47 5.99
N LYS A 58 -40.90 -19.01 6.28
CA LYS A 58 -39.64 -18.24 6.14
C LYS A 58 -39.05 -18.48 4.75
N PRO A 59 -38.72 -17.44 3.97
CA PRO A 59 -38.06 -17.61 2.68
C PRO A 59 -36.78 -18.45 2.86
N GLY A 60 -36.48 -19.35 1.92
CA GLY A 60 -35.28 -20.19 1.99
C GLY A 60 -33.98 -19.37 1.99
N LYS A 61 -32.87 -19.96 2.47
CA LYS A 61 -31.56 -19.30 2.60
C LYS A 61 -31.15 -18.49 1.35
N TYR A 62 -31.21 -19.10 0.16
CA TYR A 62 -30.84 -18.43 -1.08
C TYR A 62 -31.80 -17.31 -1.48
N ARG A 63 -33.09 -17.43 -1.12
CA ARG A 63 -34.06 -16.36 -1.37
C ARG A 63 -33.80 -15.16 -0.47
N GLN A 64 -33.50 -15.40 0.81
CA GLN A 64 -33.09 -14.35 1.74
C GLN A 64 -31.81 -13.64 1.27
N MET A 65 -30.81 -14.39 0.78
CA MET A 65 -29.58 -13.80 0.25
C MET A 65 -29.81 -12.97 -1.01
N LEU A 66 -30.70 -13.42 -1.91
CA LEU A 66 -31.07 -12.67 -3.11
C LEU A 66 -31.83 -11.38 -2.75
N ASP A 67 -32.80 -11.48 -1.84
CA ASP A 67 -33.56 -10.33 -1.36
C ASP A 67 -32.64 -9.33 -0.63
N GLN A 68 -31.66 -9.81 0.13
CA GLN A 68 -30.60 -9.01 0.74
C GLN A 68 -29.70 -8.34 -0.31
N PHE A 69 -29.28 -9.06 -1.36
CA PHE A 69 -28.47 -8.51 -2.45
C PHE A 69 -29.19 -7.35 -3.16
N TYR A 70 -30.48 -7.51 -3.49
CA TYR A 70 -31.26 -6.43 -4.10
C TYR A 70 -31.44 -5.25 -3.15
N TRP A 71 -31.68 -5.52 -1.86
CA TRP A 71 -31.74 -4.46 -0.86
C TRP A 71 -30.41 -3.70 -0.72
N GLU A 72 -29.26 -4.38 -0.80
CA GLU A 72 -27.93 -3.77 -0.81
C GLU A 72 -27.63 -3.01 -2.11
N CYS A 73 -28.23 -3.41 -3.23
CA CYS A 73 -28.17 -2.67 -4.49
C CYS A 73 -28.83 -1.29 -4.34
N ASP A 74 -30.00 -1.26 -3.70
CA ASP A 74 -30.82 -0.06 -3.54
C ASP A 74 -30.31 0.86 -2.42
N ASN A 75 -29.82 0.30 -1.30
CA ASN A 75 -29.53 1.07 -0.09
C ASN A 75 -28.02 1.32 0.17
N LEU A 76 -27.11 0.57 -0.46
CA LEU A 76 -25.65 0.75 -0.31
C LEU A 76 -25.22 0.92 1.17
N PRO A 77 -25.51 -0.05 2.05
CA PRO A 77 -25.20 0.09 3.47
C PRO A 77 -23.70 0.28 3.69
N ASP A 78 -23.33 1.25 4.52
CA ASP A 78 -21.94 1.47 4.92
C ASP A 78 -21.69 0.84 6.29
N TYR A 79 -21.11 -0.36 6.28
CA TYR A 79 -20.81 -1.13 7.49
C TYR A 79 -19.72 -0.52 8.36
N ARG A 80 -18.96 0.46 7.84
CA ARG A 80 -17.87 1.14 8.55
C ARG A 80 -18.31 2.00 9.73
N HIS A 81 -19.59 2.33 9.76
CA HIS A 81 -20.20 3.22 10.76
C HIS A 81 -21.24 2.49 11.62
N THR A 82 -21.14 1.17 11.74
CA THR A 82 -21.99 0.42 12.67
C THR A 82 -21.54 0.63 14.11
N PRO A 83 -22.45 0.54 15.10
CA PRO A 83 -22.10 0.73 16.51
C PRO A 83 -21.09 -0.32 17.02
N GLU A 84 -21.04 -1.51 16.41
CA GLU A 84 -20.04 -2.55 16.72
C GLU A 84 -18.64 -2.11 16.29
N VAL A 85 -18.52 -1.54 15.09
CA VAL A 85 -17.25 -1.00 14.58
C VAL A 85 -16.79 0.20 15.41
N GLU A 86 -17.71 1.08 15.81
CA GLU A 86 -17.37 2.19 16.71
C GLU A 86 -16.90 1.71 18.08
N ARG A 87 -17.44 0.59 18.61
CA ARG A 87 -16.94 -0.01 19.84
C ARG A 87 -15.51 -0.53 19.68
N ILE A 88 -15.26 -1.33 18.65
CA ILE A 88 -13.92 -1.89 18.37
C ILE A 88 -12.88 -0.78 18.18
N LEU A 89 -13.23 0.30 17.49
CA LEU A 89 -12.30 1.43 17.27
C LEU A 89 -11.99 2.23 18.53
N ASN A 90 -12.89 2.23 19.53
CA ASN A 90 -12.72 2.93 20.80
C ASN A 90 -12.15 2.03 21.91
N GLU A 91 -12.16 0.71 21.72
CA GLU A 91 -11.56 -0.26 22.63
C GLU A 91 -10.05 -0.33 22.44
N ASP A 92 -9.30 -0.38 23.54
CA ASP A 92 -7.85 -0.50 23.49
C ASP A 92 -7.49 -1.98 23.30
N PRO A 93 -6.78 -2.37 22.23
CA PRO A 93 -6.59 -3.79 21.88
C PRO A 93 -5.70 -4.55 22.88
N VAL A 94 -4.96 -3.83 23.72
CA VAL A 94 -4.00 -4.40 24.68
C VAL A 94 -4.56 -4.42 26.11
N ILE A 95 -5.54 -3.56 26.41
CA ILE A 95 -6.01 -3.33 27.79
C ILE A 95 -7.47 -3.75 27.89
N GLU A 96 -7.72 -4.88 28.55
CA GLU A 96 -9.08 -5.30 28.88
C GLU A 96 -9.72 -4.29 29.86
N LYS A 97 -10.75 -3.58 29.37
CA LYS A 97 -11.59 -2.73 30.21
C LYS A 97 -12.61 -3.61 30.94
N LYS A 98 -12.22 -4.17 32.09
CA LYS A 98 -13.19 -4.76 33.03
C LYS A 98 -14.13 -3.67 33.54
N GLU A 99 -15.43 -3.80 33.27
CA GLU A 99 -16.45 -2.80 33.61
C GLU A 99 -16.68 -2.63 35.13
N ASN A 100 -16.40 -3.67 35.93
CA ASN A 100 -16.58 -3.66 37.38
C ASN A 100 -15.27 -4.04 38.10
N ARG A 101 -14.40 -3.06 38.34
CA ARG A 101 -13.16 -3.27 39.13
C ARG A 101 -13.44 -3.12 40.62
N THR A 102 -12.95 -4.04 41.45
CA THR A 102 -12.96 -3.88 42.91
C THR A 102 -11.84 -2.93 43.35
N GLN A 103 -11.99 -2.26 44.50
CA GLN A 103 -10.96 -1.35 45.03
C GLN A 103 -9.62 -2.07 45.27
N GLU A 104 -9.67 -3.32 45.72
CA GLU A 104 -8.48 -4.16 45.92
C GLU A 104 -7.72 -4.43 44.62
N GLU A 105 -8.43 -4.76 43.52
CA GLU A 105 -7.80 -4.97 42.20
C GLU A 105 -7.14 -3.70 41.66
N ILE A 106 -7.70 -2.52 41.97
CA ILE A 106 -7.12 -1.23 41.55
C ILE A 106 -5.80 -1.01 42.29
N GLU A 107 -5.78 -1.20 43.62
CA GLU A 107 -4.58 -1.03 44.43
C GLU A 107 -3.49 -2.05 44.08
N GLU A 108 -3.86 -3.31 43.79
CA GLU A 108 -2.91 -4.33 43.34
C GLU A 108 -2.31 -3.99 41.98
N ASN A 109 -3.13 -3.51 41.04
CA ASN A 109 -2.66 -3.10 39.72
C ASN A 109 -1.74 -1.89 39.83
N GLU A 110 -2.06 -0.90 40.68
CA GLU A 110 -1.20 0.25 40.95
C GLU A 110 0.15 -0.15 41.54
N LYS A 111 0.17 -1.07 42.52
CA LYS A 111 1.40 -1.62 43.09
C LYS A 111 2.20 -2.37 42.02
N TRP A 112 1.56 -3.20 41.22
CA TRP A 112 2.19 -3.91 40.12
C TRP A 112 2.81 -2.96 39.09
N TRP A 113 2.12 -1.88 38.71
CA TRP A 113 2.66 -0.85 37.83
C TRP A 113 3.82 -0.09 38.47
N ALA A 114 3.77 0.17 39.77
CA ALA A 114 4.88 0.80 40.49
C ALA A 114 6.12 -0.09 40.51
N ASP A 115 5.95 -1.38 40.82
CA ASP A 115 7.02 -2.38 40.81
C ASP A 115 7.59 -2.58 39.40
N LEU A 116 6.73 -2.63 38.38
CA LEU A 116 7.13 -2.72 36.99
C LEU A 116 7.97 -1.51 36.59
N ARG A 117 7.56 -0.28 36.93
CA ARG A 117 8.34 0.94 36.64
C ARG A 117 9.64 1.02 37.45
N ALA A 118 9.66 0.45 38.66
CA ALA A 118 10.86 0.37 39.49
C ALA A 118 11.86 -0.69 38.99
N SER A 119 11.40 -1.68 38.22
CA SER A 119 12.25 -2.73 37.65
C SER A 119 13.36 -2.13 36.76
N PRO A 120 14.64 -2.51 36.97
CA PRO A 120 15.75 -2.05 36.13
C PRO A 120 15.55 -2.40 34.65
N VAL A 121 14.90 -3.51 34.35
CA VAL A 121 14.61 -3.94 32.97
C VAL A 121 13.62 -2.98 32.31
N ALA A 122 12.55 -2.59 33.01
CA ALA A 122 11.58 -1.64 32.47
C ALA A 122 12.18 -0.25 32.30
N GLN A 123 13.03 0.20 33.24
CA GLN A 123 13.77 1.45 33.10
C GLN A 123 14.72 1.43 31.90
N PHE A 124 15.43 0.32 31.70
CA PHE A 124 16.28 0.12 30.52
C PHE A 124 15.47 0.16 29.22
N LEU A 125 14.34 -0.54 29.15
CA LEU A 125 13.46 -0.52 27.97
C LEU A 125 12.89 0.88 27.72
N ALA A 126 12.42 1.58 28.75
CA ALA A 126 11.95 2.96 28.63
C ALA A 126 13.06 3.88 28.10
N GLN A 127 14.27 3.75 28.62
CA GLN A 127 15.43 4.52 28.14
C GLN A 127 15.80 4.14 26.69
N ALA A 128 15.70 2.87 26.31
CA ALA A 128 15.92 2.43 24.94
C ALA A 128 14.90 3.04 23.98
N GLU A 129 13.63 3.12 24.38
CA GLU A 129 12.58 3.80 23.61
C GLU A 129 12.86 5.30 23.50
N GLU A 130 13.24 5.99 24.58
CA GLU A 130 13.62 7.40 24.51
C GLU A 130 14.82 7.65 23.58
N ILE A 131 15.82 6.76 23.59
CA ILE A 131 16.97 6.84 22.70
C ILE A 131 16.52 6.65 21.25
N ALA A 132 15.66 5.67 20.99
CA ALA A 132 15.12 5.43 19.66
C ALA A 132 14.27 6.62 19.15
N ASP A 133 13.48 7.25 20.02
CA ASP A 133 12.75 8.49 19.71
C ASP A 133 13.70 9.63 19.35
N LYS A 134 14.75 9.85 20.16
CA LYS A 134 15.78 10.88 19.89
C LYS A 134 16.49 10.63 18.57
N LEU A 135 16.88 9.38 18.29
CA LEU A 135 17.52 9.01 17.02
C LEU A 135 16.57 9.26 15.83
N ASN A 136 15.29 8.91 15.97
CA ASN A 136 14.28 9.14 14.95
C ASN A 136 14.06 10.64 14.70
N GLU A 137 13.99 11.45 15.75
CA GLU A 137 13.91 12.91 15.65
C GLU A 137 15.14 13.52 14.96
N LEU A 138 16.34 13.02 15.27
CA LEU A 138 17.57 13.45 14.62
C LEU A 138 17.54 13.11 13.12
N GLU A 139 17.14 11.89 12.75
CA GLU A 139 17.00 11.48 11.34
C GLU A 139 15.93 12.33 10.62
N LEU A 140 14.82 12.66 11.28
CA LEU A 140 13.79 13.56 10.74
C LEU A 140 14.30 14.99 10.53
N LYS A 141 15.08 15.52 11.46
CA LYS A 141 15.69 16.85 11.36
C LYS A 141 16.70 16.89 10.23
N GLU A 142 17.57 15.88 10.13
CA GLU A 142 18.56 15.74 9.06
C GLU A 142 17.90 15.68 7.68
N ASN A 143 16.76 15.00 7.56
CA ASN A 143 16.03 14.86 6.30
C ASN A 143 14.90 15.89 6.10
N SER A 144 14.85 16.94 6.93
CA SER A 144 13.73 17.90 6.91
C SER A 144 13.75 18.81 5.67
N THR A 145 14.93 19.04 5.09
CA THR A 145 15.11 19.95 3.96
C THR A 145 15.90 19.30 2.84
N PRO A 146 15.30 19.11 1.65
CA PRO A 146 16.04 18.63 0.50
C PRO A 146 17.02 19.68 -0.02
N TYR A 147 18.06 19.22 -0.71
CA TYR A 147 19.06 20.03 -1.40
C TYR A 147 18.41 21.09 -2.32
N ARG A 148 17.36 20.69 -3.04
CA ARG A 148 16.65 21.55 -3.97
C ARG A 148 15.61 22.40 -3.27
N ARG A 149 15.81 23.72 -3.30
CA ARG A 149 14.89 24.71 -2.72
C ARG A 149 13.47 24.63 -3.30
N GLU A 150 13.36 24.27 -4.57
CA GLU A 150 12.08 24.13 -5.29
C GLU A 150 11.17 23.04 -4.71
N ASP A 151 11.75 21.98 -4.16
CA ASP A 151 11.02 20.82 -3.63
C ASP A 151 10.72 20.95 -2.13
N LYS A 152 11.37 21.91 -1.44
CA LYS A 152 11.26 22.11 0.02
C LYS A 152 9.81 22.26 0.50
N LYS A 153 9.00 23.05 -0.22
CA LYS A 153 7.59 23.29 0.15
C LYS A 153 6.77 22.00 0.09
N LEU A 154 6.94 21.22 -0.97
CA LEU A 154 6.23 19.95 -1.14
C LEU A 154 6.70 18.93 -0.09
N TRP A 155 8.01 18.84 0.11
CA TRP A 155 8.63 17.93 1.07
C TRP A 155 8.11 18.14 2.50
N GLN A 156 8.00 19.41 2.93
CA GLN A 156 7.48 19.76 4.26
C GLN A 156 5.96 19.57 4.38
N ALA A 157 5.22 19.72 3.28
CA ALA A 157 3.76 19.55 3.27
C ALA A 157 3.34 18.08 3.34
N LEU A 158 4.16 17.16 2.82
CA LEU A 158 3.89 15.75 2.84
C LEU A 158 4.14 15.19 4.26
N PRO A 159 3.15 14.61 4.94
CA PRO A 159 3.34 14.02 6.25
C PRO A 159 4.14 12.71 6.17
N ASN A 160 4.73 12.28 7.29
CA ASN A 160 5.46 11.02 7.37
C ASN A 160 4.52 9.84 7.58
N VAL A 161 4.87 8.70 7.01
CA VAL A 161 4.13 7.45 7.23
C VAL A 161 4.48 6.91 8.60
N ILE A 162 3.47 6.51 9.37
CA ILE A 162 3.68 5.86 10.67
C ILE A 162 4.22 4.44 10.43
N GLY A 163 5.37 4.12 11.05
CA GLY A 163 5.97 2.79 11.02
C GLY A 163 5.25 1.80 11.93
N LEU A 164 5.69 0.54 11.88
CA LEU A 164 5.13 -0.53 12.73
C LEU A 164 5.25 -0.20 14.22
N ASP A 165 6.34 0.47 14.61
CA ASP A 165 6.61 0.88 15.99
C ASP A 165 5.79 2.11 16.43
N GLY A 166 4.84 2.59 15.61
CA GLY A 166 4.05 3.79 15.88
C GLY A 166 4.79 5.12 15.65
N ARG A 167 6.10 5.07 15.40
CA ARG A 167 6.93 6.25 15.10
C ARG A 167 6.75 6.75 13.67
N PRO A 168 6.84 8.05 13.40
CA PRO A 168 6.93 8.56 12.04
C PRO A 168 8.20 8.04 11.38
N MET A 169 8.05 7.36 10.25
CA MET A 169 9.14 6.81 9.45
C MET A 169 9.82 7.95 8.68
N PRO A 170 11.09 8.30 8.97
CA PRO A 170 11.78 9.36 8.24
C PRO A 170 11.97 8.95 6.78
N ARG A 171 11.76 9.93 5.90
CA ARG A 171 12.05 9.81 4.47
C ARG A 171 13.44 10.34 4.23
N LYS A 172 14.22 9.68 3.38
CA LYS A 172 15.59 10.10 3.10
C LYS A 172 15.61 11.23 2.07
N SER A 173 16.17 12.38 2.41
CA SER A 173 16.40 13.47 1.46
C SER A 173 17.84 13.49 0.96
N ILE A 174 18.01 13.85 -0.31
CA ILE A 174 19.31 14.24 -0.87
C ILE A 174 19.62 15.64 -0.34
N ASN A 175 20.71 15.79 0.41
CA ASN A 175 21.05 17.02 1.10
C ASN A 175 22.13 17.82 0.35
N SER A 176 23.00 17.14 -0.40
CA SER A 176 24.07 17.77 -1.16
C SER A 176 23.99 17.54 -2.68
N LYS A 177 24.64 18.43 -3.44
CA LYS A 177 24.78 18.26 -4.90
C LYS A 177 25.51 16.97 -5.25
N ARG A 178 26.57 16.65 -4.51
CA ARG A 178 27.39 15.46 -4.74
C ARG A 178 26.57 14.19 -4.59
N GLU A 179 25.74 14.10 -3.54
CA GLU A 179 24.81 12.99 -3.37
C GLU A 179 23.80 12.89 -4.51
N SER A 180 23.30 14.02 -5.01
CA SER A 180 22.42 14.05 -6.18
C SER A 180 23.09 13.49 -7.43
N ASP A 181 24.34 13.89 -7.69
CA ASP A 181 25.10 13.45 -8.86
C ASP A 181 25.46 11.96 -8.73
N ASP A 182 25.92 11.52 -7.56
CA ASP A 182 26.23 10.11 -7.28
C ASP A 182 24.98 9.23 -7.44
N LYS A 183 23.82 9.69 -6.97
CA LYS A 183 22.53 8.98 -7.14
C LYS A 183 22.09 8.89 -8.58
N PHE A 184 22.25 9.97 -9.34
CA PHE A 184 21.95 9.96 -10.77
C PHE A 184 22.85 8.98 -11.52
N TRP A 185 24.15 8.96 -11.23
CA TRP A 185 25.09 8.04 -11.87
C TRP A 185 24.92 6.59 -11.42
N ASP A 186 24.50 6.35 -10.17
CA ASP A 186 24.10 5.01 -9.72
C ASP A 186 22.87 4.53 -10.51
N PHE A 187 21.85 5.35 -10.64
CA PHE A 187 20.67 5.05 -11.45
C PHE A 187 21.03 4.83 -12.92
N ALA A 188 21.79 5.73 -13.54
CA ALA A 188 22.17 5.63 -14.95
C ALA A 188 22.96 4.34 -15.21
N ARG A 189 23.94 4.03 -14.37
CA ARG A 189 24.69 2.77 -14.47
C ARG A 189 23.77 1.56 -14.33
N GLN A 190 22.88 1.55 -13.33
CA GLN A 190 21.93 0.44 -13.15
C GLN A 190 20.98 0.29 -14.34
N PHE A 191 20.43 1.39 -14.85
CA PHE A 191 19.49 1.40 -15.96
C PHE A 191 20.16 0.92 -17.25
N PHE A 192 21.31 1.50 -17.62
CA PHE A 192 22.04 1.09 -18.81
C PHE A 192 22.61 -0.32 -18.67
N PHE A 193 23.23 -0.69 -17.55
CA PHE A 193 23.70 -2.07 -17.36
C PHE A 193 22.54 -3.07 -17.36
N GLY A 194 21.40 -2.72 -16.76
CA GLY A 194 20.18 -3.52 -16.79
C GLY A 194 19.64 -3.75 -18.19
N LEU A 195 19.54 -2.69 -19.00
CA LEU A 195 19.06 -2.76 -20.38
C LEU A 195 19.96 -3.66 -21.25
N TRP A 196 21.24 -3.75 -20.93
CA TRP A 196 22.22 -4.57 -21.63
C TRP A 196 22.39 -5.97 -21.01
N GLY A 197 21.52 -6.35 -20.07
CA GLY A 197 21.54 -7.67 -19.42
C GLY A 197 22.70 -7.88 -18.44
N PHE A 198 23.47 -6.84 -18.12
CA PHE A 198 24.49 -6.92 -17.09
C PHE A 198 23.85 -7.04 -15.71
N ARG A 199 24.50 -7.84 -14.86
CA ARG A 199 24.10 -8.06 -13.48
C ARG A 199 24.16 -6.75 -12.69
N GLN A 200 23.01 -6.29 -12.23
CA GLN A 200 22.90 -5.05 -11.46
C GLN A 200 23.47 -5.22 -10.05
N ARG A 201 24.10 -4.18 -9.52
CA ARG A 201 24.48 -4.14 -8.10
C ARG A 201 23.20 -4.11 -7.25
N PRO A 202 23.12 -4.85 -6.13
CA PRO A 202 22.01 -4.71 -5.18
C PRO A 202 21.88 -3.25 -4.73
N TYR A 203 20.65 -2.75 -4.60
CA TYR A 203 20.45 -1.45 -3.97
C TYR A 203 21.09 -1.43 -2.58
N PRO A 204 21.75 -0.33 -2.18
CA PRO A 204 22.35 -0.25 -0.87
C PRO A 204 21.27 -0.53 0.19
N PRO A 205 21.57 -1.34 1.23
CA PRO A 205 20.64 -1.59 2.31
C PRO A 205 20.35 -0.25 3.00
N GLY A 206 19.13 0.23 2.84
CA GLY A 206 18.71 1.53 3.31
C GLY A 206 17.37 1.94 2.70
N ARG A 207 16.78 3.00 3.25
CA ARG A 207 15.51 3.54 2.74
C ARG A 207 15.71 3.96 1.27
N PRO A 208 14.78 3.60 0.36
CA PRO A 208 14.89 3.99 -1.04
C PRO A 208 14.92 5.52 -1.16
N ILE A 209 15.82 6.02 -1.99
CA ILE A 209 15.86 7.43 -2.37
C ILE A 209 15.26 7.53 -3.75
N ASP A 210 14.24 8.37 -3.89
CA ASP A 210 13.60 8.60 -5.18
C ASP A 210 14.54 9.40 -6.10
N VAL A 211 14.76 8.87 -7.31
CA VAL A 211 15.55 9.55 -8.36
C VAL A 211 14.88 10.86 -8.78
N SER A 212 13.55 10.96 -8.63
CA SER A 212 12.81 12.21 -8.85
C SER A 212 13.37 13.36 -8.03
N GLN A 213 13.88 13.11 -6.82
CA GLN A 213 14.51 14.12 -5.96
C GLN A 213 15.85 14.61 -6.52
N ALA A 214 16.62 13.73 -7.18
CA ALA A 214 17.87 14.09 -7.84
C ALA A 214 17.60 15.00 -9.06
N ILE A 215 16.51 14.75 -9.80
CA ILE A 215 16.11 15.52 -10.99
C ILE A 215 15.30 16.79 -10.64
N GLY A 216 14.59 16.78 -9.51
CA GLY A 216 13.69 17.82 -9.00
C GLY A 216 12.30 17.78 -9.63
N TYR A 217 11.25 17.86 -8.81
CA TYR A 217 9.86 17.65 -9.24
C TYR A 217 9.40 18.68 -10.27
N LYS A 218 9.71 19.97 -10.06
CA LYS A 218 9.32 21.03 -11.01
C LYS A 218 10.00 20.89 -12.38
N LYS A 219 11.25 20.45 -12.40
CA LYS A 219 11.98 20.20 -13.66
C LYS A 219 11.39 19.01 -14.39
N LEU A 220 11.07 17.95 -13.63
CA LEU A 220 10.42 16.76 -14.15
C LEU A 220 9.05 17.12 -14.75
N GLU A 221 8.23 17.85 -14.01
CA GLU A 221 6.92 18.37 -14.46
C GLU A 221 7.05 19.19 -15.75
N LYS A 222 8.04 20.10 -15.83
CA LYS A 222 8.28 20.88 -17.05
C LYS A 222 8.69 20.00 -18.23
N ARG A 223 9.59 19.03 -18.02
CA ARG A 223 10.04 18.10 -19.07
C ARG A 223 8.89 17.27 -19.63
N TYR A 224 8.09 16.69 -18.75
CA TYR A 224 6.93 15.91 -19.18
C TYR A 224 5.83 16.77 -19.78
N TYR A 225 5.63 18.00 -19.29
CA TYR A 225 4.75 18.97 -19.95
C TYR A 225 5.19 19.23 -21.41
N ASP A 226 6.48 19.51 -21.64
CA ASP A 226 7.01 19.75 -22.99
C ASP A 226 6.88 18.51 -23.88
N PHE A 227 7.01 17.31 -23.30
CA PHE A 227 6.82 16.04 -23.98
C PHE A 227 5.35 15.80 -24.38
N ILE A 228 4.42 15.97 -23.43
CA ILE A 228 2.98 15.79 -23.63
C ILE A 228 2.43 16.77 -24.66
N MET A 229 2.97 18.00 -24.72
CA MET A 229 2.60 18.98 -25.74
C MET A 229 3.05 18.57 -27.16
N ARG A 230 3.97 17.61 -27.29
CA ARG A 230 4.47 17.09 -28.56
C ARG A 230 3.94 15.70 -28.91
N SER A 231 3.49 14.93 -27.91
CA SER A 231 2.89 13.61 -28.10
C SER A 231 1.37 13.71 -28.30
N GLY A 232 0.82 12.70 -28.97
CA GLY A 232 -0.62 12.55 -29.21
C GLY A 232 -1.06 11.12 -28.86
N GLY A 233 -2.34 10.81 -29.07
CA GLY A 233 -2.85 9.44 -28.90
C GLY A 233 -3.08 9.02 -27.45
N PHE A 234 -3.91 9.77 -26.72
CA PHE A 234 -4.31 9.43 -25.36
C PHE A 234 -5.66 8.71 -25.30
N TYR A 235 -5.83 7.88 -24.28
CA TYR A 235 -7.07 7.19 -23.97
C TYR A 235 -7.45 7.46 -22.52
N TYR A 236 -8.72 7.74 -22.22
CA TYR A 236 -9.18 7.92 -20.83
C TYR A 236 -10.25 6.89 -20.47
N LYS A 237 -10.39 6.57 -19.18
CA LYS A 237 -11.51 5.79 -18.66
C LYS A 237 -12.64 6.72 -18.25
N ASP A 238 -13.81 6.49 -18.83
CA ASP A 238 -15.05 7.15 -18.45
C ASP A 238 -15.44 6.78 -17.01
N ARG A 239 -16.40 7.49 -16.41
CA ARG A 239 -16.92 7.23 -15.05
C ARG A 239 -17.53 5.83 -14.91
N LEU A 240 -17.91 5.21 -16.03
CA LEU A 240 -18.40 3.84 -16.13
C LEU A 240 -17.26 2.80 -16.32
N GLY A 241 -16.00 3.23 -16.30
CA GLY A 241 -14.82 2.39 -16.49
C GLY A 241 -14.53 2.00 -17.94
N ARG A 242 -15.28 2.53 -18.91
CA ARG A 242 -15.07 2.27 -20.35
C ARG A 242 -13.92 3.10 -20.89
N THR A 243 -13.07 2.47 -21.70
CA THR A 243 -11.97 3.14 -22.41
C THR A 243 -12.50 3.96 -23.58
N ARG A 244 -12.04 5.21 -23.70
CA ARG A 244 -12.36 6.14 -24.79
C ARG A 244 -11.07 6.62 -25.44
N GLY A 245 -11.04 6.66 -26.77
CA GLY A 245 -9.90 7.15 -27.56
C GLY A 245 -9.72 6.41 -28.89
N PRO A 246 -8.63 6.69 -29.63
CA PRO A 246 -7.56 7.64 -29.30
C PRO A 246 -8.05 9.10 -29.35
N MET A 247 -7.48 9.95 -28.50
CA MET A 247 -7.77 11.38 -28.44
C MET A 247 -6.51 12.22 -28.48
N GLU A 248 -6.61 13.34 -29.19
CA GLU A 248 -5.58 14.37 -29.19
C GLU A 248 -5.69 15.24 -27.93
N LEU A 249 -4.59 15.93 -27.59
CA LEU A 249 -4.54 16.80 -26.41
C LEU A 249 -5.63 17.88 -26.44
N ILE A 250 -5.97 18.42 -27.61
CA ILE A 250 -7.07 19.40 -27.75
C ILE A 250 -8.42 18.80 -27.36
N GLN A 251 -8.67 17.53 -27.67
CA GLN A 251 -9.92 16.88 -27.32
C GLN A 251 -9.98 16.60 -25.82
N LEU A 252 -8.85 16.24 -25.19
CA LEU A 252 -8.75 16.16 -23.73
C LEU A 252 -9.04 17.50 -23.06
N LYS A 253 -8.50 18.61 -23.60
CA LYS A 253 -8.81 19.97 -23.11
C LYS A 253 -10.31 20.27 -23.16
N THR A 254 -10.96 19.93 -24.28
CA THR A 254 -12.42 20.11 -24.39
C THR A 254 -13.20 19.23 -23.42
N ALA A 255 -12.78 17.97 -23.24
CA ALA A 255 -13.41 17.05 -22.30
C ALA A 255 -13.26 17.53 -20.85
N TRP A 256 -12.11 18.13 -20.50
CA TRP A 256 -11.87 18.73 -19.20
C TRP A 256 -12.73 19.98 -18.99
N GLY A 257 -12.78 20.88 -19.98
CA GLY A 257 -13.64 22.07 -19.93
C GLY A 257 -15.13 21.75 -19.81
N ALA A 258 -15.56 20.65 -20.43
CA ALA A 258 -16.91 20.10 -20.32
C ALA A 258 -17.18 19.38 -18.98
N GLY A 259 -16.17 19.20 -18.13
CA GLY A 259 -16.27 18.47 -16.86
C GLY A 259 -16.49 16.97 -17.01
N ILE A 260 -16.17 16.40 -18.19
CA ILE A 260 -16.24 14.95 -18.45
C ILE A 260 -15.08 14.25 -17.76
N ILE A 261 -13.87 14.78 -17.96
CA ILE A 261 -12.64 14.31 -17.32
C ILE A 261 -12.17 15.32 -16.25
N ASP A 262 -11.40 14.82 -15.30
CA ASP A 262 -10.89 15.57 -14.16
C ASP A 262 -9.51 15.04 -13.71
N LYS A 263 -8.96 15.61 -12.63
CA LYS A 263 -7.66 15.19 -12.07
C LYS A 263 -7.60 13.72 -11.65
N HIS A 264 -8.74 13.11 -11.33
CA HIS A 264 -8.85 11.72 -10.88
C HIS A 264 -9.16 10.73 -12.01
N THR A 265 -9.43 11.23 -13.22
CA THR A 265 -9.71 10.40 -14.38
C THR A 265 -8.46 9.64 -14.78
N PHE A 266 -8.58 8.32 -14.91
CA PHE A 266 -7.49 7.48 -15.41
C PHE A 266 -7.27 7.71 -16.90
N ILE A 267 -6.02 7.93 -17.26
CA ILE A 267 -5.56 8.14 -18.63
C ILE A 267 -4.40 7.18 -18.93
N TRP A 268 -4.28 6.81 -20.20
CA TRP A 268 -3.21 5.99 -20.74
C TRP A 268 -2.74 6.63 -22.05
N GLY A 269 -1.44 6.57 -22.31
CA GLY A 269 -0.82 7.01 -23.54
C GLY A 269 0.18 5.97 -24.02
N GLU A 270 0.62 6.08 -25.27
CA GLU A 270 1.50 5.09 -25.91
C GLU A 270 2.81 4.85 -25.14
N ASP A 271 3.36 5.89 -24.51
CA ASP A 271 4.57 5.84 -23.69
C ASP A 271 4.32 5.60 -22.19
N MET A 272 3.14 5.06 -21.83
CA MET A 272 2.79 4.74 -20.45
C MET A 272 2.62 3.23 -20.24
N ASP A 273 3.24 2.70 -19.17
CA ASP A 273 3.14 1.29 -18.82
C ASP A 273 1.73 0.91 -18.31
N GLU A 274 1.05 1.83 -17.62
CA GLU A 274 -0.23 1.58 -16.97
C GLU A 274 -1.19 2.78 -17.01
N TRP A 275 -2.45 2.50 -16.70
CA TRP A 275 -3.48 3.52 -16.52
C TRP A 275 -3.21 4.32 -15.24
N ALA A 276 -2.97 5.61 -15.35
CA ALA A 276 -2.72 6.49 -14.19
C ALA A 276 -3.70 7.67 -14.16
N PRO A 277 -4.12 8.16 -12.98
CA PRO A 277 -4.90 9.39 -12.89
C PRO A 277 -4.15 10.59 -13.48
N ILE A 278 -4.85 11.50 -14.15
CA ILE A 278 -4.24 12.70 -14.78
C ILE A 278 -3.37 13.49 -13.80
N GLY A 279 -3.80 13.66 -12.55
CA GLY A 279 -3.06 14.41 -11.52
C GLY A 279 -1.80 13.70 -11.03
N MET A 280 -1.64 12.39 -11.27
CA MET A 280 -0.44 11.64 -10.90
C MET A 280 0.65 11.68 -11.98
N ILE A 281 0.28 12.04 -13.22
CA ILE A 281 1.22 12.12 -14.34
C ILE A 281 1.86 13.50 -14.36
N TYR A 282 3.18 13.54 -14.26
CA TYR A 282 3.94 14.79 -14.27
C TYR A 282 3.60 15.64 -15.50
N GLY A 283 3.20 16.89 -15.28
CA GLY A 283 2.92 17.84 -16.36
C GLY A 283 1.61 17.63 -17.14
N MET A 284 0.90 16.51 -16.97
CA MET A 284 -0.33 16.20 -17.73
C MET A 284 -1.51 17.10 -17.35
N GLU A 285 -1.75 17.27 -16.04
CA GLU A 285 -2.77 18.21 -15.56
C GLU A 285 -2.50 19.61 -16.11
N ARG A 286 -1.25 20.06 -16.10
CA ARG A 286 -0.86 21.37 -16.63
C ARG A 286 -1.03 21.47 -18.15
N ALA A 287 -0.82 20.38 -18.88
CA ALA A 287 -1.01 20.31 -20.33
C ALA A 287 -2.49 20.38 -20.74
N ILE A 288 -3.38 19.74 -19.98
CA ILE A 288 -4.82 19.73 -20.24
C ILE A 288 -5.52 20.96 -19.63
N ALA A 289 -5.31 21.22 -18.34
CA ALA A 289 -5.99 22.26 -17.59
C ALA A 289 -5.26 23.62 -17.71
N THR A 290 -5.13 24.13 -18.94
CA THR A 290 -4.66 25.49 -19.18
C THR A 290 -5.62 26.51 -18.55
N TRP A 291 -5.15 27.75 -18.35
CA TRP A 291 -5.95 28.78 -17.68
C TRP A 291 -7.31 29.01 -18.39
N GLU A 292 -7.36 28.99 -19.73
CA GLU A 292 -8.61 29.12 -20.48
C GLU A 292 -9.56 27.93 -20.24
N VAL A 293 -9.02 26.70 -20.16
CA VAL A 293 -9.79 25.49 -19.91
C VAL A 293 -10.30 25.46 -18.46
N ARG A 294 -9.51 25.93 -17.50
CA ARG A 294 -9.94 26.03 -16.09
C ARG A 294 -11.07 27.05 -15.91
N LEU A 295 -11.04 28.18 -16.63
CA LEU A 295 -12.14 29.13 -16.65
C LEU A 295 -13.40 28.52 -17.30
N GLY A 296 -13.24 27.81 -18.41
CA GLY A 296 -14.33 27.07 -19.06
C GLY A 296 -14.96 26.04 -18.12
N ALA A 297 -14.14 25.23 -17.44
CA ALA A 297 -14.58 24.24 -16.45
C ALA A 297 -15.27 24.89 -15.24
N ALA A 298 -14.77 26.04 -14.77
CA ALA A 298 -15.41 26.78 -13.67
C ALA A 298 -16.78 27.35 -14.10
N ALA A 299 -16.90 27.84 -15.33
CA ALA A 299 -18.16 28.33 -15.88
C ALA A 299 -19.19 27.20 -16.03
N THR A 300 -18.80 26.05 -16.60
CA THR A 300 -19.68 24.88 -16.74
C THR A 300 -20.08 24.33 -15.37
N ALA A 301 -19.15 24.25 -14.41
CA ALA A 301 -19.46 23.86 -13.04
C ALA A 301 -20.40 24.86 -12.35
N CYS A 302 -20.23 26.17 -12.56
CA CYS A 302 -21.12 27.19 -12.02
C CYS A 302 -22.55 27.04 -12.55
N LEU A 303 -22.71 26.90 -13.88
CA LEU A 303 -24.02 26.65 -14.51
C LEU A 303 -24.67 25.37 -13.98
N HIS A 304 -23.91 24.28 -13.87
CA HIS A 304 -24.40 23.01 -13.34
C HIS A 304 -24.78 23.11 -11.86
N LYS A 305 -24.03 23.86 -11.05
CA LYS A 305 -24.37 24.11 -9.64
C LYS A 305 -25.64 24.95 -9.50
N LEU A 306 -25.77 26.02 -10.29
CA LEU A 306 -26.98 26.84 -10.35
C LEU A 306 -28.21 26.02 -10.74
N GLN A 307 -28.08 25.15 -11.75
CA GLN A 307 -29.16 24.25 -12.17
C GLN A 307 -29.60 23.28 -11.05
N LYS A 308 -28.67 22.85 -10.20
CA LYS A 308 -28.93 21.93 -9.08
C LYS A 308 -29.26 22.64 -7.76
N GLY A 309 -29.31 23.97 -7.74
CA GLY A 309 -29.51 24.75 -6.50
C GLY A 309 -28.36 24.65 -5.50
N ILE A 310 -27.16 24.25 -5.94
CA ILE A 310 -25.96 24.15 -5.10
C ILE A 310 -25.25 25.51 -5.11
N PRO A 311 -24.81 26.03 -3.96
CA PRO A 311 -24.08 27.28 -3.93
C PRO A 311 -22.76 27.21 -4.72
N PRO A 312 -22.38 28.27 -5.47
CA PRO A 312 -21.22 28.23 -6.35
C PRO A 312 -19.89 28.00 -5.62
N TRP A 313 -19.79 28.42 -4.35
CA TRP A 313 -18.61 28.27 -3.50
C TRP A 313 -18.42 26.88 -2.89
N VAL A 314 -19.44 26.02 -2.89
CA VAL A 314 -19.32 24.66 -2.31
C VAL A 314 -18.58 23.77 -3.32
N PRO A 315 -17.45 23.13 -2.94
CA PRO A 315 -16.75 22.22 -3.84
C PRO A 315 -17.65 21.04 -4.21
N LEU A 316 -17.46 20.49 -5.41
CA LEU A 316 -18.14 19.25 -5.78
C LEU A 316 -17.62 18.11 -4.89
N LYS A 317 -18.47 17.13 -4.57
CA LYS A 317 -18.06 15.95 -3.79
C LYS A 317 -16.85 15.29 -4.44
N GLY A 318 -15.78 15.08 -3.68
CA GLY A 318 -14.50 14.53 -4.17
C GLY A 318 -13.51 15.56 -4.75
N HIS A 319 -13.94 16.83 -4.92
CA HIS A 319 -13.09 17.94 -5.36
C HIS A 319 -12.77 18.93 -4.24
N GLU A 320 -12.92 18.53 -2.99
CA GLU A 320 -12.51 19.32 -1.84
C GLU A 320 -10.98 19.47 -1.83
N ASP A 321 -10.50 20.68 -1.56
CA ASP A 321 -9.07 20.93 -1.37
C ASP A 321 -8.67 20.41 0.01
N LYS A 322 -8.11 19.20 0.03
CA LYS A 322 -7.62 18.54 1.23
C LYS A 322 -6.12 18.70 1.36
N THR A 323 -5.66 18.93 2.59
CA THR A 323 -4.23 18.88 2.90
C THR A 323 -3.71 17.44 2.84
N TYR A 324 -2.42 17.24 2.58
CA TYR A 324 -1.83 15.89 2.57
C TYR A 324 -2.00 15.17 3.91
N LYS A 325 -1.98 15.91 5.02
CA LYS A 325 -2.24 15.37 6.36
C LYS A 325 -3.68 14.85 6.48
N GLN A 326 -4.67 15.64 6.06
CA GLN A 326 -6.08 15.21 6.04
C GLN A 326 -6.27 13.98 5.14
N LEU A 327 -5.67 13.95 3.95
CA LEU A 327 -5.75 12.78 3.06
C LEU A 327 -5.16 11.52 3.70
N GLN A 328 -4.04 11.67 4.42
CA GLN A 328 -3.40 10.56 5.11
C GLN A 328 -4.24 10.08 6.30
N GLU A 329 -4.79 11.00 7.09
CA GLU A 329 -5.69 10.70 8.21
C GLU A 329 -6.96 9.99 7.75
N GLU A 330 -7.62 10.49 6.69
CA GLU A 330 -8.79 9.84 6.08
C GLU A 330 -8.46 8.44 5.56
N ALA A 331 -7.28 8.25 4.95
CA ALA A 331 -6.83 6.94 4.48
C ALA A 331 -6.58 5.97 5.65
N TYR A 332 -5.97 6.44 6.74
CA TYR A 332 -5.77 5.65 7.95
C TYR A 332 -7.10 5.31 8.63
N GLU A 333 -7.98 6.28 8.75
CA GLU A 333 -9.31 6.12 9.35
C GLU A 333 -10.15 5.13 8.54
N SER A 334 -10.17 5.26 7.21
CA SER A 334 -10.83 4.31 6.32
C SER A 334 -10.27 2.90 6.50
N ARG A 335 -8.94 2.76 6.55
CA ARG A 335 -8.30 1.45 6.73
C ARG A 335 -8.59 0.85 8.10
N ARG A 336 -8.56 1.65 9.17
CA ARG A 336 -8.91 1.22 10.53
C ARG A 336 -10.36 0.75 10.59
N ARG A 337 -11.29 1.50 10.01
CA ARG A 337 -12.69 1.09 9.89
C ARG A 337 -12.85 -0.20 9.11
N ASP A 338 -12.15 -0.36 7.98
CA ASP A 338 -12.20 -1.59 7.20
C ASP A 338 -11.72 -2.81 8.01
N LEU A 339 -10.64 -2.66 8.78
CA LEU A 339 -10.14 -3.71 9.67
C LEU A 339 -11.12 -4.00 10.82
N ALA A 340 -11.70 -2.96 11.42
CA ALA A 340 -12.68 -3.13 12.50
C ALA A 340 -13.99 -3.78 12.02
N VAL A 341 -14.40 -3.52 10.77
CA VAL A 341 -15.50 -4.26 10.12
C VAL A 341 -15.12 -5.74 10.02
N LEU A 342 -13.93 -6.05 9.52
CA LEU A 342 -13.50 -7.44 9.42
C LEU A 342 -13.44 -8.10 10.81
N GLU A 343 -12.96 -7.42 11.84
CA GLU A 343 -12.93 -7.92 13.20
C GLU A 343 -14.33 -8.20 13.76
N ALA A 344 -15.27 -7.27 13.60
CA ALA A 344 -16.67 -7.44 14.03
C ALA A 344 -17.33 -8.68 13.39
N TYR A 345 -16.95 -9.02 12.16
CA TYR A 345 -17.57 -10.09 11.37
C TYR A 345 -16.64 -11.29 11.13
N ASN A 346 -15.67 -11.54 12.02
CA ASN A 346 -14.78 -12.72 11.98
C ASN A 346 -14.00 -12.90 10.66
N GLY A 347 -13.48 -11.80 10.11
CA GLY A 347 -12.68 -11.78 8.88
C GLY A 347 -13.49 -11.77 7.59
N VAL A 348 -14.83 -11.74 7.65
CA VAL A 348 -15.70 -11.71 6.48
C VAL A 348 -16.34 -10.34 6.35
N TRP A 349 -16.23 -9.71 5.18
CA TRP A 349 -16.92 -8.45 4.94
C TRP A 349 -18.45 -8.69 4.94
N PRO A 350 -19.23 -7.95 5.74
CA PRO A 350 -20.67 -8.09 5.80
C PRO A 350 -21.31 -7.64 4.47
N GLY A 351 -22.21 -8.46 3.95
CA GLY A 351 -22.99 -8.16 2.75
C GLY A 351 -22.84 -9.20 1.64
N VAL A 352 -23.85 -9.31 0.79
CA VAL A 352 -23.93 -10.27 -0.33
C VAL A 352 -23.45 -9.64 -1.64
N ARG A 353 -23.45 -8.31 -1.71
CA ARG A 353 -23.00 -7.52 -2.87
C ARG A 353 -21.48 -7.56 -3.10
N THR A 354 -20.68 -8.07 -2.15
CA THR A 354 -19.24 -8.26 -2.34
C THR A 354 -18.97 -9.40 -3.34
N PRO A 355 -18.29 -9.14 -4.47
CA PRO A 355 -18.07 -10.16 -5.52
C PRO A 355 -17.33 -11.40 -5.04
N SER A 356 -16.45 -11.26 -4.03
CA SER A 356 -15.70 -12.34 -3.40
C SER A 356 -16.58 -13.34 -2.63
N HIS A 357 -17.69 -12.89 -2.04
CA HIS A 357 -18.60 -13.73 -1.28
C HIS A 357 -19.51 -14.57 -2.20
N ALA A 358 -19.97 -14.00 -3.31
CA ALA A 358 -20.70 -14.73 -4.35
C ALA A 358 -19.84 -15.83 -4.99
N LEU A 359 -18.55 -15.56 -5.22
CA LEU A 359 -17.57 -16.54 -5.73
C LEU A 359 -17.31 -17.66 -4.71
N PHE A 360 -17.17 -17.32 -3.43
CA PHE A 360 -16.97 -18.27 -2.33
C PHE A 360 -18.20 -19.18 -2.12
N LEU A 361 -19.41 -18.65 -2.23
CA LEU A 361 -20.65 -19.44 -2.14
C LEU A 361 -20.90 -20.31 -3.37
N TRP A 362 -20.43 -19.88 -4.54
CA TRP A 362 -20.48 -20.67 -5.76
C TRP A 362 -19.42 -21.79 -5.77
N ALA A 363 -18.22 -21.52 -5.25
CA ALA A 363 -17.13 -22.50 -5.11
C ALA A 363 -17.34 -23.52 -3.97
N SER A 364 -18.12 -23.17 -2.93
CA SER A 364 -18.47 -24.09 -1.82
C SER A 364 -19.73 -24.93 -2.09
N GLY A 365 -20.37 -24.77 -3.26
CA GLY A 365 -21.45 -25.62 -3.73
C GLY A 365 -20.92 -26.95 -4.28
N SER A 366 -21.61 -28.04 -3.95
CA SER A 366 -21.24 -29.45 -4.14
C SER A 366 -20.86 -29.92 -5.56
N GLU A 367 -20.92 -29.06 -6.57
CA GLU A 367 -20.62 -29.42 -7.96
C GLU A 367 -19.13 -29.26 -8.29
N LEU A 368 -18.42 -28.31 -7.67
CA LEU A 368 -16.98 -28.15 -7.90
C LEU A 368 -16.16 -29.20 -7.16
N THR A 369 -16.58 -29.70 -6.00
CA THR A 369 -15.86 -30.77 -5.28
C THR A 369 -15.82 -32.06 -6.09
N SER A 370 -16.93 -32.47 -6.72
CA SER A 370 -16.97 -33.66 -7.57
C SER A 370 -16.22 -33.44 -8.89
N ILE A 371 -16.30 -32.26 -9.49
CA ILE A 371 -15.56 -31.92 -10.73
C ILE A 371 -14.05 -31.78 -10.46
N LEU A 372 -13.64 -31.29 -9.28
CA LEU A 372 -12.24 -31.19 -8.85
C LEU A 372 -11.66 -32.53 -8.35
N GLU A 373 -12.50 -33.46 -7.87
CA GLU A 373 -12.12 -34.82 -7.50
C GLU A 373 -12.02 -35.76 -8.72
N GLU A 374 -12.89 -35.59 -9.72
CA GLU A 374 -12.90 -36.38 -10.97
C GLU A 374 -11.74 -36.04 -11.89
N ASP A 375 -11.24 -34.80 -11.85
CA ASP A 375 -10.16 -34.35 -12.71
C ASP A 375 -8.82 -34.54 -12.00
N HIS A 376 -8.03 -35.53 -12.43
CA HIS A 376 -6.63 -35.71 -12.03
C HIS A 376 -5.79 -34.52 -12.55
N MET A 377 -5.96 -33.32 -12.00
CA MET A 377 -5.47 -32.08 -12.59
C MET A 377 -3.93 -31.97 -12.53
N PRO A 378 -3.24 -31.92 -13.69
CA PRO A 378 -1.89 -31.39 -13.81
C PRO A 378 -1.91 -29.93 -14.27
N ASN A 379 -2.99 -29.17 -14.05
CA ASN A 379 -3.12 -27.78 -14.51
C ASN A 379 -3.60 -26.80 -13.41
N LYS A 380 -2.75 -26.64 -12.39
CA LYS A 380 -2.18 -25.39 -11.80
C LYS A 380 -2.94 -24.05 -11.72
N TYR A 381 -4.00 -23.76 -12.48
CA TYR A 381 -4.74 -22.48 -12.50
C TYR A 381 -6.16 -22.66 -13.02
N ILE A 382 -7.11 -21.79 -12.63
CA ILE A 382 -8.35 -21.59 -13.39
C ILE A 382 -7.97 -21.07 -14.78
N PRO A 383 -8.19 -21.80 -15.89
CA PRO A 383 -7.79 -21.39 -17.23
C PRO A 383 -8.40 -20.04 -17.59
N LYS A 384 -7.70 -19.23 -18.39
CA LYS A 384 -8.19 -17.91 -18.84
C LYS A 384 -9.59 -17.99 -19.45
N ASP A 385 -9.87 -19.05 -20.20
CA ASP A 385 -11.17 -19.27 -20.83
C ASP A 385 -12.26 -19.51 -19.79
N LEU A 386 -11.97 -20.30 -18.76
CA LEU A 386 -12.88 -20.51 -17.63
C LEU A 386 -13.07 -19.22 -16.81
N ARG A 387 -12.04 -18.37 -16.67
CA ARG A 387 -12.15 -17.03 -16.05
C ARG A 387 -13.06 -16.10 -16.87
N LEU A 388 -12.98 -16.18 -18.20
CA LEU A 388 -13.84 -15.42 -19.11
C LEU A 388 -15.28 -15.92 -19.06
N GLU A 389 -15.50 -17.22 -18.88
CA GLU A 389 -16.82 -17.81 -18.65
C GLU A 389 -17.38 -17.42 -17.27
N LEU A 390 -16.56 -17.48 -16.22
CA LEU A 390 -16.93 -17.02 -14.87
C LEU A 390 -17.27 -15.54 -14.84
N ALA A 391 -16.54 -14.70 -15.56
CA ALA A 391 -16.83 -13.28 -15.67
C ALA A 391 -18.11 -12.98 -16.46
N LYS A 392 -18.56 -13.89 -17.35
CA LYS A 392 -19.86 -13.80 -18.02
C LYS A 392 -21.01 -14.19 -17.09
N VAL A 393 -20.78 -15.20 -16.23
CA VAL A 393 -21.79 -15.72 -15.29
C VAL A 393 -21.91 -14.84 -14.04
N ILE A 394 -20.80 -14.26 -13.57
CA ILE A 394 -20.72 -13.41 -12.38
C ILE A 394 -20.37 -11.98 -12.82
N PRO A 395 -21.37 -11.10 -12.99
CA PRO A 395 -21.14 -9.73 -13.43
C PRO A 395 -20.30 -8.99 -12.37
N GLY A 396 -19.15 -8.45 -12.80
CA GLY A 396 -18.26 -7.68 -11.91
C GLY A 396 -17.16 -8.48 -11.22
N LEU A 397 -16.95 -9.75 -11.61
CA LEU A 397 -15.83 -10.56 -11.13
C LEU A 397 -14.48 -9.97 -11.56
N ARG A 398 -13.64 -9.56 -10.60
CA ARG A 398 -12.35 -8.92 -10.88
C ARG A 398 -11.20 -9.95 -10.82
N PRO A 399 -10.17 -9.85 -11.68
CA PRO A 399 -9.13 -10.88 -11.77
C PRO A 399 -8.39 -11.19 -10.46
N TRP A 400 -8.25 -10.22 -9.55
CA TRP A 400 -7.61 -10.45 -8.25
C TRP A 400 -8.51 -11.13 -7.22
N GLU A 401 -9.84 -11.06 -7.38
CA GLU A 401 -10.79 -11.74 -6.49
C GLU A 401 -10.73 -13.26 -6.72
N VAL A 402 -10.47 -13.68 -7.97
CA VAL A 402 -10.15 -15.08 -8.33
C VAL A 402 -8.87 -15.55 -7.64
N ILE A 403 -7.84 -14.69 -7.59
CA ILE A 403 -6.56 -14.99 -6.93
C ILE A 403 -6.72 -15.14 -5.42
N SER A 404 -7.54 -14.30 -4.77
CA SER A 404 -7.81 -14.42 -3.33
C SER A 404 -8.54 -15.71 -2.96
N VAL A 405 -9.42 -16.21 -3.84
CA VAL A 405 -10.09 -17.51 -3.65
C VAL A 405 -9.09 -18.66 -3.82
N GLU A 406 -8.23 -18.61 -4.85
CA GLU A 406 -7.15 -19.58 -5.04
C GLU A 406 -6.23 -19.68 -3.80
N GLN A 407 -5.90 -18.55 -3.16
CA GLN A 407 -5.08 -18.51 -1.93
C GLN A 407 -5.81 -19.05 -0.69
N ALA A 408 -7.10 -18.72 -0.52
CA ALA A 408 -7.89 -19.23 0.58
C ALA A 408 -8.08 -20.76 0.48
N MET A 409 -8.27 -21.29 -0.74
CA MET A 409 -8.34 -22.73 -0.98
C MET A 409 -7.01 -23.42 -0.69
N ASP A 410 -5.86 -22.83 -1.07
CA ASP A 410 -4.53 -23.37 -0.77
C ASP A 410 -4.31 -23.55 0.75
N GLN A 411 -4.72 -22.54 1.53
CA GLN A 411 -4.65 -22.57 2.99
C GLN A 411 -5.60 -23.62 3.59
N ILE A 412 -6.82 -23.75 3.07
CA ILE A 412 -7.84 -24.68 3.57
C ILE A 412 -7.48 -26.13 3.22
N THR A 413 -7.03 -26.38 2.00
CA THR A 413 -6.81 -27.72 1.46
C THR A 413 -5.44 -28.29 1.80
N TYR A 414 -4.40 -27.45 1.86
CA TYR A 414 -3.02 -27.90 2.06
C TYR A 414 -2.34 -27.30 3.30
N GLY A 415 -3.08 -26.60 4.16
CA GLY A 415 -2.53 -26.02 5.39
C GLY A 415 -1.46 -24.94 5.17
N GLY A 416 -1.32 -24.43 3.93
CA GLY A 416 -0.22 -23.56 3.52
C GLY A 416 1.11 -24.28 3.27
N GLU A 417 1.13 -25.62 3.25
CA GLU A 417 2.34 -26.44 3.03
C GLU A 417 2.59 -26.82 1.55
N TRP A 418 1.65 -26.56 0.65
CA TRP A 418 1.89 -26.71 -0.78
C TRP A 418 3.01 -25.75 -1.19
N PHE A 419 4.02 -26.22 -1.97
CA PHE A 419 5.30 -25.55 -2.26
C PHE A 419 5.21 -24.12 -2.85
N ARG A 420 4.73 -23.18 -2.05
CA ARG A 420 4.83 -21.74 -2.20
C ARG A 420 5.41 -21.22 -0.90
N GLU A 421 6.59 -20.63 -1.03
CA GLU A 421 7.12 -19.73 -0.02
C GLU A 421 6.04 -18.65 0.29
N PRO A 422 5.59 -18.49 1.56
CA PRO A 422 4.58 -17.50 1.94
C PRO A 422 4.87 -16.14 1.30
N LEU A 423 3.86 -15.42 0.82
CA LEU A 423 4.05 -14.07 0.28
C LEU A 423 4.76 -13.18 1.31
N GLY A 424 6.03 -12.83 1.04
CA GLY A 424 6.93 -12.13 1.97
C GLY A 424 8.15 -12.93 2.46
N THR A 425 8.21 -14.25 2.20
CA THR A 425 9.40 -15.09 2.47
C THR A 425 10.44 -15.06 1.36
N PHE A 426 10.09 -14.51 0.19
CA PHE A 426 11.09 -13.91 -0.67
C PHE A 426 11.82 -12.85 0.17
N THR A 427 13.10 -13.09 0.48
CA THR A 427 14.01 -11.95 0.58
C THR A 427 13.77 -11.19 -0.72
N THR A 428 13.17 -10.01 -0.66
CA THR A 428 12.87 -9.19 -1.85
C THR A 428 14.13 -8.80 -2.63
N GLY A 429 15.30 -9.21 -2.14
CA GLY A 429 16.53 -9.30 -2.88
C GLY A 429 16.43 -10.26 -4.08
N PRO A 430 16.78 -9.81 -5.29
CA PRO A 430 16.85 -10.67 -6.46
C PRO A 430 17.72 -11.92 -6.21
N PRO A 431 17.41 -13.08 -6.83
CA PRO A 431 18.16 -14.33 -6.63
C PRO A 431 19.66 -14.17 -6.94
N TYR A 432 20.01 -13.22 -7.82
CA TYR A 432 21.40 -12.91 -8.13
C TYR A 432 22.19 -12.35 -6.93
N ILE A 433 21.59 -11.87 -5.84
CA ILE A 433 22.34 -11.37 -4.68
C ILE A 433 23.16 -12.49 -4.03
N ARG A 434 22.58 -13.68 -3.89
CA ARG A 434 23.26 -14.84 -3.30
C ARG A 434 24.49 -15.21 -4.12
N ASP A 435 24.32 -15.28 -5.43
CA ASP A 435 25.41 -15.60 -6.33
C ASP A 435 26.43 -14.45 -6.44
N TRP A 436 26.01 -13.19 -6.24
CA TRP A 436 26.91 -12.04 -6.26
C TRP A 436 27.82 -12.08 -5.05
N ASN A 437 27.24 -12.38 -3.89
CA ASN A 437 28.01 -12.56 -2.65
C ASN A 437 28.99 -13.71 -2.78
N LYS A 438 28.60 -14.84 -3.41
CA LYS A 438 29.53 -15.94 -3.70
C LYS A 438 30.67 -15.50 -4.62
N ASP A 439 30.36 -14.78 -5.70
CA ASP A 439 31.36 -14.32 -6.67
C ASP A 439 32.33 -13.32 -6.06
N VAL A 440 31.82 -12.37 -5.25
CA VAL A 440 32.65 -11.42 -4.51
C VAL A 440 33.55 -12.14 -3.50
N MET A 441 33.03 -13.11 -2.75
CA MET A 441 33.83 -13.91 -1.82
C MET A 441 34.87 -14.74 -2.56
N ARG A 442 34.54 -15.30 -3.72
CA ARG A 442 35.47 -16.03 -4.58
C ARG A 442 36.57 -15.11 -5.12
N LEU A 443 36.24 -13.92 -5.60
CA LEU A 443 37.21 -12.92 -6.05
C LEU A 443 38.14 -12.51 -4.91
N PHE A 444 37.59 -12.26 -3.72
CA PHE A 444 38.36 -11.94 -2.53
C PHE A 444 39.32 -13.08 -2.16
N GLN A 445 38.85 -14.34 -2.15
CA GLN A 445 39.68 -15.52 -1.88
C GLN A 445 40.79 -15.70 -2.92
N ILE A 446 40.48 -15.53 -4.21
CA ILE A 446 41.48 -15.61 -5.28
C ILE A 446 42.53 -14.52 -5.08
N PHE A 447 42.10 -13.28 -4.87
CA PHE A 447 43.01 -12.15 -4.65
C PHE A 447 43.89 -12.36 -3.42
N TYR A 448 43.31 -12.79 -2.30
CA TYR A 448 44.04 -13.11 -1.07
C TYR A 448 45.03 -14.25 -1.28
N THR A 449 44.62 -15.33 -1.93
CA THR A 449 45.50 -16.48 -2.20
C THR A 449 46.66 -16.09 -3.11
N LEU A 450 46.38 -15.29 -4.15
CA LEU A 450 47.36 -14.84 -5.12
C LEU A 450 48.34 -13.85 -4.48
N SER A 451 47.86 -12.92 -3.65
CA SER A 451 48.72 -11.98 -2.92
C SER A 451 49.64 -12.71 -1.95
N VAL A 452 49.14 -13.70 -1.19
CA VAL A 452 49.96 -14.53 -0.29
C VAL A 452 51.00 -15.34 -1.08
N ARG A 453 50.60 -15.96 -2.20
CA ARG A 453 51.54 -16.73 -3.04
C ARG A 453 52.63 -15.85 -3.65
N VAL A 454 52.27 -14.67 -4.13
CA VAL A 454 53.23 -13.70 -4.69
C VAL A 454 54.17 -13.21 -3.59
N TYR A 455 53.64 -12.86 -2.41
CA TYR A 455 54.44 -12.46 -1.26
C TYR A 455 55.46 -13.55 -0.88
N ASN A 456 55.00 -14.79 -0.68
CA ASN A 456 55.86 -15.92 -0.32
C ASN A 456 56.90 -16.22 -1.40
N LYS A 457 56.56 -16.06 -2.69
CA LYS A 457 57.50 -16.25 -3.78
C LYS A 457 58.59 -15.18 -3.74
N LEU A 458 58.21 -13.91 -3.63
CA LEU A 458 59.14 -12.79 -3.56
C LEU A 458 60.07 -12.89 -2.36
N GLU A 459 59.56 -13.29 -1.20
CA GLU A 459 60.35 -13.51 0.02
C GLU A 459 61.41 -14.60 -0.17
N ARG A 460 61.10 -15.67 -0.89
CA ARG A 460 62.06 -16.77 -1.17
C ARG A 460 63.07 -16.43 -2.27
N THR A 461 62.66 -15.66 -3.28
CA THR A 461 63.49 -15.43 -4.48
C THR A 461 64.31 -14.16 -4.44
N VAL A 462 63.88 -13.14 -3.67
CA VAL A 462 64.51 -11.82 -3.63
C VAL A 462 65.19 -11.64 -2.25
N PRO A 463 66.53 -11.72 -2.19
CA PRO A 463 67.26 -11.45 -0.95
C PRO A 463 66.95 -10.03 -0.43
N GLY A 464 66.64 -9.92 0.86
CA GLY A 464 66.29 -8.63 1.50
C GLY A 464 64.86 -8.15 1.23
N PHE A 465 63.99 -8.94 0.60
CA PHE A 465 62.58 -8.57 0.40
C PHE A 465 61.81 -8.42 1.72
N SER A 466 62.10 -9.27 2.72
CA SER A 466 61.49 -9.19 4.05
C SER A 466 61.74 -7.85 4.74
N THR A 467 62.98 -7.35 4.72
CA THR A 467 63.34 -6.06 5.33
C THR A 467 62.73 -4.87 4.58
N VAL A 468 62.55 -4.97 3.26
CA VAL A 468 61.78 -3.99 2.48
C VAL A 468 60.30 -4.02 2.87
N MET A 469 59.72 -5.22 2.99
CA MET A 469 58.31 -5.37 3.38
C MET A 469 58.03 -4.93 4.80
N GLU A 470 58.94 -5.15 5.75
CA GLU A 470 58.85 -4.60 7.11
C GLU A 470 58.79 -3.07 7.10
N LYS A 471 59.62 -2.41 6.28
CA LYS A 471 59.56 -0.95 6.10
C LYS A 471 58.25 -0.50 5.46
N VAL A 472 57.75 -1.23 4.47
CA VAL A 472 56.46 -0.95 3.82
C VAL A 472 55.29 -1.14 4.80
N GLN A 473 55.32 -2.18 5.62
CA GLN A 473 54.32 -2.42 6.65
C GLN A 473 54.37 -1.36 7.75
N ALA A 474 55.56 -0.96 8.20
CA ALA A 474 55.74 0.13 9.16
C ALA A 474 55.25 1.48 8.61
N ASP A 475 55.56 1.81 7.35
CA ASP A 475 55.06 3.01 6.69
C ASP A 475 53.54 2.95 6.48
N SER A 476 52.99 1.79 6.10
CA SER A 476 51.55 1.58 5.99
C SER A 476 50.84 1.74 7.33
N ALA A 477 51.37 1.16 8.41
CA ALA A 477 50.86 1.31 9.76
C ALA A 477 50.90 2.78 10.20
N ALA A 478 52.04 3.47 10.01
CA ALA A 478 52.17 4.89 10.30
C ALA A 478 51.17 5.75 9.51
N ARG A 479 50.92 5.45 8.23
CA ARG A 479 49.89 6.12 7.42
C ARG A 479 48.48 5.83 7.92
N GLN A 480 48.19 4.60 8.34
CA GLN A 480 46.91 4.25 8.95
C GLN A 480 46.70 5.00 10.27
N ASP A 481 47.71 5.07 11.12
CA ASP A 481 47.65 5.80 12.39
C ASP A 481 47.47 7.29 12.17
N ARG A 482 48.16 7.89 11.18
CA ARG A 482 47.90 9.28 10.76
C ARG A 482 46.46 9.49 10.28
N ARG A 483 45.91 8.55 9.50
CA ARG A 483 44.50 8.61 9.05
C ARG A 483 43.52 8.46 10.20
N LYS A 484 43.77 7.54 11.14
CA LYS A 484 42.97 7.37 12.36
C LYS A 484 43.03 8.61 13.24
N ALA A 485 44.21 9.17 13.47
CA ALA A 485 44.40 10.40 14.22
C ALA A 485 43.69 11.58 13.54
N LYS A 486 43.78 11.70 12.21
CA LYS A 486 43.07 12.72 11.44
C LYS A 486 41.55 12.57 11.53
N ARG A 487 41.01 11.35 11.41
CA ARG A 487 39.58 11.09 11.60
C ARG A 487 39.13 11.35 13.03
N ALA A 488 39.92 10.95 14.04
CA ALA A 488 39.60 11.23 15.44
C ALA A 488 39.64 12.73 15.75
N ALA A 489 40.55 13.48 15.13
CA ALA A 489 40.59 14.94 15.23
C ALA A 489 39.40 15.59 14.50
N GLN A 490 39.00 15.08 13.34
CA GLN A 490 37.79 15.52 12.64
C GLN A 490 36.53 15.24 13.47
N MET A 491 36.37 14.02 13.99
CA MET A 491 35.27 13.65 14.89
C MET A 491 35.22 14.56 16.12
N ARG A 492 36.35 14.81 16.79
CA ARG A 492 36.40 15.75 17.93
C ARG A 492 36.08 17.19 17.55
N ALA A 493 36.48 17.63 16.36
CA ALA A 493 36.14 18.96 15.86
C ALA A 493 34.65 19.08 15.49
N GLU A 494 34.07 18.03 14.93
CA GLU A 494 32.64 17.92 14.64
C GLU A 494 31.80 17.84 15.93
N GLU A 495 32.22 17.05 16.91
CA GLU A 495 31.63 16.99 18.27
C GLU A 495 31.73 18.34 18.99
N GLY A 496 32.90 18.99 18.92
CA GLY A 496 33.10 20.33 19.49
C GLY A 496 32.24 21.41 18.81
N ALA A 497 32.10 21.36 17.49
CA ALA A 497 31.22 22.25 16.74
C ALA A 497 29.73 21.98 17.04
N ALA A 498 29.36 20.73 17.28
CA ALA A 498 28.01 20.33 17.67
C ALA A 498 27.66 20.75 19.12
N LEU A 499 28.63 20.73 20.04
CA LEU A 499 28.45 21.11 21.44
C LEU A 499 28.51 22.63 21.69
N PHE A 500 29.37 23.37 20.97
CA PHE A 500 29.65 24.78 21.26
C PHE A 500 29.24 25.77 20.14
N GLY A 501 28.73 25.27 19.01
CA GLY A 501 28.39 26.10 17.86
C GLY A 501 29.65 26.64 17.14
N HIS A 502 29.52 26.96 15.85
CA HIS A 502 30.62 27.47 15.04
C HIS A 502 31.18 28.79 15.61
N VAL A 503 32.35 28.74 16.25
CA VAL A 503 33.20 29.93 16.39
C VAL A 503 33.87 30.14 15.03
N LYS A 504 33.41 31.16 14.30
CA LYS A 504 34.16 31.68 13.15
C LYS A 504 35.52 32.14 13.65
N SER A 505 36.57 31.40 13.30
CA SER A 505 37.92 31.94 13.39
C SER A 505 38.11 32.87 12.20
N ASP A 506 38.11 34.18 12.46
CA ASP A 506 38.51 35.21 11.51
C ASP A 506 39.96 34.96 11.05
N GLN A 507 40.13 34.76 9.75
CA GLN A 507 41.35 35.04 9.00
C GLN A 507 40.97 35.79 7.74
#